data_AF-A0A0M0W7F1-F1
#
_entry.id   AF-A0A0M0W7F1-F1
#
_cell.length_a   1.000
_cell.length_b   1.000
_cell.length_c   1.000
_cell.angle_alpha   90.00
_cell.angle_beta   90.00
_cell.angle_gamma   90.00
#
_symmetry.space_group_name_H-M   'P 1'
#
loop_
_entity.id
_entity.type
_entity.pdbx_description
1 polymer ?
#
loop_
_entity_poly.entity_id
_entity_poly.type
_entity_poly.pdbx_seq_one_letter_code
_entity_poly.pdbx_strand_id
1 'polypeptide(L)'
;MTFVIALLIVLVGLIAAFQLTEGRSEKGKYIVWGIITMIAFAPFLSFVIGVMYGMMVRNSWATSIMMFLSPLIFVIGLIILLLGIYKNDEGKHK
;
A
#
# COMPACT_ATOMS: atom_id res chain seq x y z
N MET A 1 -4.72 -16.43 13.44
CA MET A 1 -5.04 -15.18 14.18
C MET A 1 -4.30 -13.98 13.61
N THR A 2 -2.97 -14.04 13.45
CA THR A 2 -2.13 -12.91 12.95
C THR A 2 -2.48 -12.42 11.53
N PHE A 3 -2.86 -13.32 10.62
CA PHE A 3 -3.31 -12.95 9.27
C PHE A 3 -4.58 -12.12 9.26
N VAL A 4 -5.51 -12.41 10.17
CA VAL A 4 -6.78 -11.70 10.28
C VAL A 4 -6.53 -10.25 10.68
N ILE A 5 -5.61 -10.03 11.62
CA ILE A 5 -5.20 -8.69 12.06
C ILE A 5 -4.54 -7.93 10.90
N ALA A 6 -3.60 -8.56 10.18
CA ALA A 6 -2.94 -7.92 9.04
C ALA A 6 -3.95 -7.55 7.93
N LEU A 7 -4.90 -8.44 7.62
CA LEU A 7 -5.96 -8.16 6.65
C LEU A 7 -6.89 -7.04 7.12
N LEU A 8 -7.26 -7.00 8.40
CA LEU A 8 -8.07 -5.91 8.96
C LEU A 8 -7.36 -4.56 8.81
N ILE A 9 -6.05 -4.49 9.05
CA ILE A 9 -5.30 -3.25 8.89
C ILE A 9 -5.24 -2.81 7.43
N VAL A 10 -5.06 -3.74 6.49
CA VAL A 10 -5.16 -3.46 5.05
C VAL A 10 -6.54 -2.90 4.68
N LEU A 11 -7.59 -3.48 5.26
CA LEU A 11 -8.99 -3.10 4.99
C LEU A 11 -9.32 -1.72 5.59
N VAL A 12 -8.84 -1.43 6.80
CA VAL A 12 -8.93 -0.09 7.43
C VAL A 12 -8.14 0.93 6.61
N GLY A 13 -6.94 0.57 6.12
CA GLY A 13 -6.15 1.43 5.24
C GLY A 13 -6.90 1.76 3.94
N LEU A 14 -7.59 0.78 3.34
CA LEU A 14 -8.45 0.99 2.16
C LEU A 14 -9.63 1.92 2.44
N ILE A 15 -10.34 1.72 3.55
CA ILE A 15 -11.47 2.57 3.93
C ILE A 15 -11.00 4.00 4.19
N ALA A 16 -9.90 4.16 4.93
CA ALA A 16 -9.28 5.46 5.18
C ALA A 16 -8.85 6.13 3.86
N ALA A 17 -8.28 5.38 2.91
CA ALA A 17 -7.94 5.88 1.58
C ALA A 17 -9.17 6.44 0.88
N PHE A 18 -10.25 5.66 0.86
CA PHE A 18 -11.47 6.01 0.16
C PHE A 18 -12.10 7.28 0.75
N GLN A 19 -12.24 7.34 2.08
CA GLN A 19 -12.79 8.51 2.78
C GLN A 19 -11.91 9.76 2.60
N LEU A 20 -10.58 9.64 2.70
CA LEU A 20 -9.68 10.78 2.52
C LEU A 20 -9.56 11.25 1.07
N THR A 21 -9.93 10.42 0.09
CA THR A 21 -9.88 10.76 -1.34
C THR A 21 -11.20 11.28 -1.90
N GLU A 22 -12.31 11.09 -1.19
CA GLU A 22 -13.61 11.61 -1.56
C GLU A 22 -13.62 13.16 -1.49
N GLY A 23 -14.00 13.81 -2.60
CA GLY A 23 -13.99 15.27 -2.71
C GLY A 23 -12.61 15.93 -2.95
N ARG A 24 -11.50 15.18 -2.98
CA ARG A 24 -10.17 15.72 -3.30
C ARG A 24 -9.90 15.78 -4.80
N SER A 25 -9.09 16.77 -5.21
CA SER A 25 -8.53 16.84 -6.57
C SER A 25 -7.73 15.57 -6.90
N GLU A 26 -7.55 15.26 -8.18
CA GLU A 26 -6.79 14.07 -8.60
C GLU A 26 -5.41 14.02 -7.94
N LYS A 27 -4.73 15.16 -7.78
CA LYS A 27 -3.45 15.25 -7.04
C LYS A 27 -3.55 14.69 -5.62
N GLY A 28 -4.57 15.14 -4.88
CA GLY A 28 -4.82 14.71 -3.51
C GLY A 28 -5.07 13.20 -3.44
N LYS A 29 -5.73 12.63 -4.45
CA LYS A 29 -5.94 11.19 -4.54
C LYS A 29 -4.62 10.42 -4.65
N TYR A 30 -3.72 10.84 -5.55
CA TYR A 30 -2.40 10.20 -5.69
C TYR A 30 -1.57 10.31 -4.42
N ILE A 31 -1.57 11.46 -3.74
CA ILE A 31 -0.82 11.62 -2.48
C ILE A 31 -1.35 10.65 -1.41
N VAL A 32 -2.67 10.60 -1.19
CA VAL A 32 -3.26 9.73 -0.16
C VAL A 32 -3.01 8.25 -0.49
N TRP A 33 -3.20 7.85 -1.75
CA TRP A 33 -2.93 6.47 -2.18
C TRP A 33 -1.45 6.09 -2.04
N GLY A 34 -0.53 7.02 -2.33
CA GLY A 34 0.90 6.80 -2.13
C GLY A 34 1.25 6.54 -0.66
N ILE A 35 0.77 7.40 0.25
CA ILE A 35 0.99 7.26 1.70
C ILE A 35 0.43 5.94 2.22
N ILE A 36 -0.79 5.59 1.83
CA ILE A 36 -1.43 4.36 2.30
C ILE A 36 -0.74 3.11 1.77
N THR A 37 -0.27 3.17 0.52
CA THR A 37 0.54 2.09 -0.05
C THR A 37 1.84 1.91 0.72
N MET A 38 2.49 3.00 1.16
CA MET A 38 3.72 2.93 1.97
C MET A 38 3.49 2.43 3.38
N ILE A 39 2.50 2.98 4.10
CA ILE A 39 2.34 2.76 5.54
C ILE A 39 1.52 1.50 5.82
N ALA A 40 0.47 1.26 5.03
CA ALA A 40 -0.39 0.10 5.21
C ALA A 40 0.04 -1.04 4.29
N PHE A 41 0.05 -0.85 2.97
CA PHE A 41 0.25 -2.01 2.09
C PHE A 41 1.67 -2.56 2.17
N ALA A 42 2.71 -1.74 2.22
CA ALA A 42 4.08 -2.24 2.22
C ALA A 42 4.37 -3.22 3.37
N PRO A 43 4.12 -2.91 4.65
CA PRO A 43 4.35 -3.86 5.73
C PRO A 43 3.29 -4.97 5.79
N PHE A 44 2.00 -4.66 5.66
CA PHE A 44 0.95 -5.65 5.93
C PHE A 44 0.71 -6.61 4.75
N LEU A 45 0.74 -6.11 3.52
CA LEU A 45 0.56 -6.94 2.33
C LEU A 45 1.77 -7.87 2.12
N SER A 46 2.99 -7.35 2.31
CA SER A 46 4.20 -8.17 2.26
C SER A 46 4.22 -9.26 3.33
N PHE A 47 3.77 -8.94 4.55
CA PHE A 47 3.63 -9.91 5.63
C PHE A 47 2.63 -11.02 5.28
N VAL A 48 1.43 -10.67 4.80
CA VAL A 48 0.41 -11.67 4.41
C VAL A 48 0.95 -12.59 3.31
N ILE A 49 1.52 -12.03 2.24
CA ILE A 49 2.06 -12.81 1.12
C ILE A 49 3.24 -13.68 1.59
N GLY A 50 4.16 -13.13 2.37
CA GLY A 50 5.34 -13.86 2.83
C GLY A 50 5.00 -15.05 3.72
N VAL A 51 4.07 -14.87 4.66
CA VAL A 51 3.68 -15.99 5.52
C VAL A 51 2.82 -17.01 4.75
N MET A 52 1.95 -16.58 3.82
CA MET A 52 1.23 -17.52 2.92
C MET A 52 2.21 -18.36 2.10
N TYR A 53 3.23 -17.74 1.53
CA TYR A 53 4.25 -18.43 0.75
C TYR A 53 5.05 -19.41 1.60
N GLY A 54 5.47 -19.01 2.81
CA GLY A 54 6.17 -19.90 3.74
C GLY A 54 5.36 -21.12 4.15
N MET A 55 4.05 -20.96 4.35
CA MET A 55 3.14 -22.09 4.63
C MET A 55 3.00 -23.01 3.41
N MET A 56 2.83 -22.45 2.21
CA MET A 56 2.67 -23.22 0.97
C MET A 56 3.89 -24.08 0.66
N VAL A 57 5.08 -23.52 0.85
CA VAL A 57 6.37 -24.22 0.64
C VAL A 57 6.73 -25.10 1.85
N ARG A 58 5.99 -25.00 2.96
CA ARG A 58 6.30 -25.59 4.28
C ARG A 58 7.71 -25.23 4.77
N ASN A 59 8.16 -24.07 4.28
CA ASN A 59 9.45 -23.39 4.38
C ASN A 59 9.46 -22.18 5.32
N SER A 60 9.85 -22.26 6.60
CA SER A 60 9.89 -21.05 7.44
C SER A 60 10.87 -19.99 6.91
N TRP A 61 11.98 -20.36 6.27
CA TRP A 61 12.89 -19.40 5.63
C TRP A 61 12.27 -18.72 4.41
N ALA A 62 11.30 -19.35 3.77
CA ALA A 62 10.60 -18.77 2.64
C ALA A 62 9.73 -17.57 3.05
N THR A 63 9.40 -17.41 4.34
CA THR A 63 8.68 -16.20 4.81
C THR A 63 9.51 -14.94 4.65
N SER A 64 10.85 -15.05 4.62
CA SER A 64 11.76 -13.91 4.43
C SER A 64 11.57 -13.18 3.11
N ILE A 65 10.83 -13.74 2.15
CA ILE A 65 10.44 -13.05 0.92
C ILE A 65 9.69 -11.74 1.21
N MET A 66 9.02 -11.62 2.38
CA MET A 66 8.39 -10.38 2.81
C MET A 66 9.36 -9.20 2.93
N MET A 67 10.64 -9.46 3.26
CA MET A 67 11.67 -8.41 3.35
C MET A 67 12.01 -7.80 1.99
N PHE A 68 11.78 -8.53 0.89
CA PHE A 68 11.95 -8.03 -0.47
C PHE A 68 10.65 -7.42 -1.01
N LEU A 69 9.50 -7.99 -0.66
CA LEU A 69 8.17 -7.47 -1.03
C LEU A 69 7.89 -6.11 -0.38
N SER A 70 8.25 -5.92 0.89
CA SER A 70 8.03 -4.66 1.61
C SER A 70 8.67 -3.45 0.90
N PRO A 71 9.99 -3.43 0.62
CA PRO A 71 10.60 -2.32 -0.11
C PRO A 71 10.08 -2.19 -1.54
N LEU A 72 9.73 -3.28 -2.22
CA LEU A 72 9.14 -3.23 -3.55
C LEU A 72 7.80 -2.46 -3.54
N ILE A 73 6.89 -2.84 -2.64
CA ILE A 73 5.59 -2.17 -2.49
C ILE A 73 5.78 -0.73 -2.01
N PHE A 74 6.75 -0.48 -1.12
CA PHE A 74 7.08 0.87 -0.67
C PHE A 74 7.52 1.77 -1.82
N VAL A 75 8.39 1.27 -2.72
CA VAL A 75 8.83 2.02 -3.92
C VAL A 75 7.65 2.30 -4.84
N ILE A 76 6.72 1.35 -5.01
CA ILE A 76 5.48 1.60 -5.77
C ILE A 76 4.68 2.74 -5.12
N GLY A 77 4.50 2.72 -3.80
CA GLY A 77 3.86 3.81 -3.05
C GLY A 77 4.58 5.15 -3.24
N LEU A 78 5.92 5.13 -3.30
CA LEU A 78 6.76 6.31 -3.52
C LEU A 78 6.59 6.90 -4.91
N ILE A 79 6.52 6.07 -5.94
CA ILE A 79 6.22 6.52 -7.30
C ILE A 79 4.83 7.17 -7.36
N ILE A 80 3.82 6.53 -6.77
CA ILE A 80 2.44 7.06 -6.73
C ILE A 80 2.40 8.42 -6.00
N LEU A 81 3.09 8.53 -4.87
CA LEU A 81 3.19 9.77 -4.10
C LEU A 81 3.85 10.89 -4.89
N LEU A 82 4.98 10.59 -5.55
CA LEU A 82 5.71 11.54 -6.39
C LEU A 82 4.86 12.01 -7.57
N LEU A 83 4.13 11.11 -8.22
CA LEU A 83 3.18 11.47 -9.27
C LEU A 83 2.11 12.43 -8.74
N GLY A 84 1.62 12.24 -7.51
CA GLY A 84 0.67 13.16 -6.88
C GLY A 84 1.24 14.54 -6.58
N ILE A 85 2.50 14.61 -6.12
CA ILE A 85 3.20 15.86 -5.81
C ILE A 85 3.53 16.65 -7.09
N TYR A 86 4.03 15.97 -8.12
CA TYR A 86 4.45 16.59 -9.37
C TYR A 86 3.31 16.84 -10.36
N LYS A 87 2.12 16.27 -10.13
CA LYS A 87 0.96 16.61 -10.94
C LYS A 87 0.69 18.09 -10.77
N ASN A 88 0.73 18.87 -11.86
CA ASN A 88 0.37 20.28 -11.88
C ASN A 88 -1.16 20.46 -11.84
N ASP A 89 -1.64 21.62 -11.37
CA ASP A 89 -3.09 21.92 -11.26
C ASP A 89 -3.70 22.25 -12.64
N GLU A 90 -3.13 21.70 -13.71
CA GLU A 90 -3.51 21.94 -15.11
C GLU A 90 -4.87 21.32 -15.48
N GLY A 91 -5.66 20.89 -14.50
CA GLY A 91 -7.02 20.37 -14.66
C GLY A 91 -8.14 21.33 -14.25
N LYS A 92 -7.85 22.60 -13.90
CA LYS A 92 -8.90 23.62 -13.63
C LYS A 92 -9.27 24.48 -14.86
N HIS A 93 -9.01 23.99 -16.07
CA HIS A 93 -9.56 24.58 -17.29
C HIS A 93 -10.08 23.49 -18.23
N LYS A 94 -11.28 22.97 -17.94
CA LYS A 94 -12.27 22.58 -18.95
C LYS A 94 -13.64 22.46 -18.31
#